data_AF-A0A940QJQ9-F1
#
_entry.id   AF-A0A940QJQ9-F1
#
_cell.length_a   1.000
_cell.length_b   1.000
_cell.length_c   1.000
_cell.angle_alpha   90.00
_cell.angle_beta   90.00
_cell.angle_gamma   90.00
#
_symmetry.space_group_name_H-M   'P 1'
#
loop_
_entity.id
_entity.type
_entity.pdbx_description
1 polymer ?
#
loop_
_entity_poly.entity_id
_entity_poly.type
_entity_poly.pdbx_seq_one_letter_code
_entity_poly.pdbx_strand_id
1 'polypeptide(L)'
;APFKQDEYENDIFTHLNDAVKLFDWAFTNLEHKVVLEETQEIGSPKIRFAKGKDYINLKPEHDVKCMWLSTVDTSNIITEIDYVYDEVSAPIKAGEKLGTLKLRYLDNEIGTVDLVAYSDAEFSYTKYLSEVFTTYLKSSALKTALRIATGLSLFYLVFVGYIINLRAKKRREQKNAAALRAKNQ
;
A
#
# COMPACT_ATOMS: atom_id res chain seq x y z
N ALA A 1 34.84 -14.34 -51.13
CA ALA A 1 33.42 -14.23 -51.54
C ALA A 1 33.36 -14.26 -53.07
N PRO A 2 32.46 -15.05 -53.68
CA PRO A 2 32.12 -14.78 -55.06
C PRO A 2 30.60 -14.84 -55.29
N PHE A 3 30.01 -13.70 -55.63
CA PHE A 3 28.80 -13.69 -56.44
C PHE A 3 29.23 -13.18 -57.81
N LYS A 4 29.31 -14.10 -58.79
CA LYS A 4 29.46 -13.74 -60.19
C LYS A 4 28.09 -13.28 -60.69
N GLN A 5 28.06 -12.07 -61.24
CA GLN A 5 26.95 -11.53 -62.01
C GLN A 5 27.05 -12.10 -63.42
N ASP A 6 26.40 -13.23 -63.65
CA ASP A 6 26.24 -13.78 -64.99
C ASP A 6 24.74 -13.70 -65.35
N GLU A 7 24.47 -13.18 -66.56
CA GLU A 7 23.21 -13.20 -67.32
C GLU A 7 22.06 -12.22 -66.98
N TYR A 8 21.94 -11.20 -67.85
CA TYR A 8 20.75 -10.36 -68.06
C TYR A 8 19.67 -11.18 -68.81
N GLU A 9 18.83 -11.92 -68.10
CA GLU A 9 17.55 -12.39 -68.65
C GLU A 9 16.50 -12.50 -67.55
N ASN A 10 15.52 -11.58 -67.60
CA ASN A 10 14.60 -11.19 -66.54
C ASN A 10 15.30 -10.53 -65.35
N ASP A 11 15.34 -9.20 -65.38
CA ASP A 11 15.58 -8.32 -64.23
C ASP A 11 14.38 -8.43 -63.26
N ILE A 12 14.06 -9.67 -62.86
CA ILE A 12 13.14 -9.95 -61.79
C ILE A 12 13.83 -9.33 -60.61
N PHE A 13 13.24 -8.26 -60.09
CA PHE A 13 13.63 -7.67 -58.84
C PHE A 13 13.41 -8.73 -57.74
N THR A 14 14.27 -9.74 -57.62
CA THR A 14 14.09 -10.90 -56.74
C THR A 14 14.00 -10.42 -55.30
N HIS A 15 14.78 -9.40 -54.96
CA HIS A 15 14.70 -8.69 -53.68
C HIS A 15 13.34 -8.01 -53.46
N LEU A 16 12.69 -7.45 -54.50
CA LEU A 16 11.33 -6.92 -54.39
C LEU A 16 10.29 -8.03 -54.30
N ASN A 17 10.44 -9.12 -55.03
CA ASN A 17 9.51 -10.27 -54.96
C ASN A 17 9.56 -10.94 -53.57
N ASP A 18 10.75 -11.05 -52.99
CA ASP A 18 10.92 -11.55 -51.63
C ASP A 18 10.37 -10.54 -50.60
N ALA A 19 10.54 -9.24 -50.82
CA ALA A 19 9.92 -8.21 -49.98
C ALA A 19 8.39 -8.27 -50.03
N VAL A 20 7.79 -8.45 -51.22
CA VAL A 20 6.33 -8.62 -51.39
C VAL A 20 5.83 -9.82 -50.60
N LYS A 21 6.47 -10.98 -50.73
CA LYS A 21 6.09 -12.19 -49.97
C LYS A 21 6.22 -11.99 -48.46
N LEU A 22 7.26 -11.27 -48.02
CA LEU A 22 7.46 -10.97 -46.60
C LEU A 22 6.35 -10.05 -46.07
N PHE A 23 5.98 -9.01 -46.82
CA PHE A 23 4.89 -8.11 -46.45
C PHE A 23 3.53 -8.81 -46.49
N ASP A 24 3.26 -9.64 -47.50
CA ASP A 24 2.03 -10.44 -47.58
C ASP A 24 1.91 -11.37 -46.37
N TRP A 25 3.01 -12.04 -45.98
CA TRP A 25 3.05 -12.84 -44.76
C TRP A 25 2.80 -11.97 -43.52
N ALA A 26 3.48 -10.84 -43.40
CA ALA A 26 3.36 -9.93 -42.27
C ALA A 26 1.93 -9.43 -42.10
N PHE A 27 1.29 -8.92 -43.15
CA PHE A 27 -0.09 -8.41 -43.06
C PHE A 27 -1.14 -9.51 -42.88
N THR A 28 -0.85 -10.74 -43.28
CA THR A 28 -1.75 -11.89 -43.07
C THR A 28 -1.68 -12.42 -41.64
N ASN A 29 -0.50 -12.38 -41.03
CA ASN A 29 -0.25 -13.04 -39.74
C ASN A 29 -0.08 -12.07 -38.56
N LEU A 30 0.19 -10.79 -38.80
CA LEU A 30 0.35 -9.77 -37.78
C LEU A 30 -0.90 -8.90 -37.69
N GLU A 31 -1.37 -8.70 -36.47
CA GLU A 31 -2.48 -7.83 -36.14
C GLU A 31 -2.06 -6.79 -35.09
N HIS A 32 -2.67 -5.60 -35.16
CA HIS A 32 -2.55 -4.62 -34.08
C HIS A 32 -3.45 -5.03 -32.93
N LYS A 33 -2.84 -5.41 -31.81
CA LYS A 33 -3.58 -5.84 -30.62
C LYS A 33 -3.37 -4.86 -29.48
N VAL A 34 -4.47 -4.50 -28.82
CA VAL A 34 -4.43 -3.76 -27.56
C VAL A 34 -4.22 -4.77 -26.46
N VAL A 35 -3.03 -4.75 -25.85
CA VAL A 35 -2.67 -5.68 -24.76
C VAL A 35 -3.19 -5.13 -23.43
N LEU A 36 -3.19 -3.80 -23.31
CA LEU A 36 -3.61 -3.11 -22.11
C LEU A 36 -4.33 -1.82 -22.48
N GLU A 37 -5.54 -1.65 -21.96
CA GLU A 37 -6.35 -0.46 -22.16
C GLU A 37 -6.11 0.57 -21.06
N GLU A 38 -6.14 1.87 -21.41
CA GLU A 38 -6.04 2.97 -20.44
C GLU A 38 -7.15 2.94 -19.39
N THR A 39 -8.32 2.39 -19.73
CA THR A 39 -9.46 2.32 -18.81
C THR A 39 -9.40 1.15 -17.84
N GLN A 40 -8.47 0.21 -18.06
CA GLN A 40 -8.35 -0.98 -17.24
C GLN A 40 -7.77 -0.65 -15.87
N GLU A 41 -8.48 -1.02 -14.81
CA GLU A 41 -7.98 -0.87 -13.44
C GLU A 41 -6.91 -1.93 -13.14
N ILE A 42 -5.69 -1.49 -12.81
CA ILE A 42 -4.51 -2.33 -12.59
C ILE A 42 -4.04 -2.14 -11.14
N GLY A 43 -4.51 -3.02 -10.27
CA GLY A 43 -4.10 -3.01 -8.86
C GLY A 43 -4.69 -1.86 -8.04
N SER A 44 -4.71 -2.06 -6.72
CA SER A 44 -5.26 -1.10 -5.77
C SER A 44 -4.33 -0.98 -4.55
N PRO A 45 -3.24 -0.19 -4.64
CA PRO A 45 -2.37 0.03 -3.48
C PRO A 45 -3.15 0.70 -2.34
N LYS A 46 -2.77 0.35 -1.10
CA LYS A 46 -3.34 0.96 0.10
C LYS A 46 -2.82 2.37 0.27
N ILE A 47 -3.71 3.27 0.69
CA ILE A 47 -3.37 4.67 0.97
C ILE A 47 -3.52 4.96 2.46
N ARG A 48 -2.56 5.71 3.01
CA ARG A 48 -2.66 6.31 4.35
C ARG A 48 -3.26 7.70 4.33
N PHE A 49 -3.99 8.01 5.40
CA PHE A 49 -4.57 9.33 5.67
C PHE A 49 -5.59 9.82 4.63
N ALA A 50 -6.11 8.95 3.76
CA ALA A 50 -7.14 9.32 2.78
C ALA A 50 -8.54 9.44 3.39
N LYS A 51 -9.31 10.43 2.95
CA LYS A 51 -10.69 10.69 3.41
C LYS A 51 -11.67 9.71 2.77
N GLY A 52 -12.30 8.88 3.60
CA GLY A 52 -13.37 7.97 3.16
C GLY A 52 -12.93 6.80 2.25
N LYS A 53 -11.66 6.75 1.84
CA LYS A 53 -11.06 5.66 1.04
C LYS A 53 -9.80 5.16 1.74
N ASP A 54 -9.50 3.87 1.58
CA ASP A 54 -8.27 3.21 2.10
C ASP A 54 -7.42 2.61 0.98
N TYR A 55 -7.90 2.69 -0.27
CA TYR A 55 -7.24 2.20 -1.47
C TYR A 55 -7.52 3.16 -2.64
N ILE A 56 -6.64 3.15 -3.63
CA ILE A 56 -6.81 3.86 -4.89
C ILE A 56 -6.59 2.91 -6.04
N ASN A 57 -7.49 2.95 -7.02
CA ASN A 57 -7.31 2.18 -8.23
C ASN A 57 -6.28 2.89 -9.11
N LEU A 58 -5.34 2.13 -9.65
CA LEU A 58 -4.45 2.64 -10.67
C LEU A 58 -5.00 2.29 -12.05
N LYS A 59 -4.69 3.15 -13.00
CA LYS A 59 -4.89 2.88 -14.42
C LYS A 59 -3.59 3.14 -15.18
N PRO A 60 -3.37 2.51 -16.34
CA PRO A 60 -2.28 2.89 -17.23
C PRO A 60 -2.41 4.35 -17.67
N GLU A 61 -1.29 5.04 -17.85
CA GLU A 61 -1.31 6.41 -18.39
C GLU A 61 -1.86 6.45 -19.82
N HIS A 62 -1.54 5.43 -20.62
CA HIS A 62 -1.94 5.29 -22.02
C HIS A 62 -2.19 3.82 -22.40
N ASP A 63 -2.91 3.59 -23.51
CA ASP A 63 -3.06 2.26 -24.10
C ASP A 63 -1.70 1.67 -24.52
N VAL A 64 -1.46 0.39 -24.21
CA VAL A 64 -0.32 -0.34 -24.76
C VAL A 64 -0.79 -1.21 -25.92
N LYS A 65 -0.36 -0.82 -27.12
CA LYS A 65 -0.67 -1.50 -28.39
C LYS A 65 0.62 -2.12 -28.92
N CYS A 66 0.55 -3.37 -29.34
CA CYS A 66 1.67 -4.05 -29.97
C CYS A 66 1.22 -4.73 -31.27
N MET A 67 2.18 -4.96 -32.16
CA MET A 67 1.98 -5.84 -33.30
C MET A 67 2.12 -7.27 -32.81
N TRP A 68 1.09 -8.09 -33.00
CA TRP A 68 1.01 -9.43 -32.43
C TRP A 68 0.75 -10.48 -33.51
N LEU A 69 1.25 -11.71 -33.31
CA LEU A 69 0.92 -12.82 -34.20
C LEU A 69 -0.51 -13.29 -33.91
N SER A 70 -1.38 -13.30 -34.91
CA SER A 70 -2.79 -13.73 -34.76
C SER A 70 -2.95 -15.18 -34.29
N THR A 71 -1.92 -16.01 -34.50
CA THR A 71 -1.88 -17.42 -34.07
C THR A 71 -1.43 -17.61 -32.63
N VAL A 72 -0.85 -16.59 -31.99
CA VAL A 72 -0.27 -16.67 -30.65
C VAL A 72 -1.22 -16.02 -29.63
N ASP A 73 -1.60 -16.78 -28.60
CA ASP A 73 -2.48 -16.25 -27.57
C ASP A 73 -1.76 -15.25 -26.66
N THR A 74 -2.45 -14.16 -26.34
CA THR A 74 -1.99 -13.07 -25.46
C THR A 74 -2.19 -13.40 -23.97
N SER A 75 -2.89 -14.48 -23.63
CA SER A 75 -3.11 -14.89 -22.23
C SER A 75 -1.83 -15.19 -21.45
N ASN A 76 -0.72 -15.50 -22.14
CA ASN A 76 0.59 -15.77 -21.52
C ASN A 76 1.42 -14.50 -21.26
N ILE A 77 0.84 -13.31 -21.44
CA ILE A 77 1.51 -12.06 -21.10
C ILE A 77 1.51 -11.91 -19.58
N ILE A 78 2.71 -11.84 -19.02
CA ILE A 78 2.94 -11.64 -17.60
C ILE A 78 2.96 -10.14 -17.34
N THR A 79 2.18 -9.72 -16.34
CA THR A 79 2.12 -8.34 -15.85
C THR A 79 2.90 -8.25 -14.54
N GLU A 80 3.97 -7.47 -14.54
CA GLU A 80 4.75 -7.18 -13.34
C GLU A 80 4.53 -5.72 -12.94
N ILE A 81 3.97 -5.49 -11.75
CA ILE A 81 3.73 -4.15 -11.22
C ILE A 81 4.86 -3.80 -10.25
N ASP A 82 5.52 -2.69 -10.53
CA ASP A 82 6.53 -2.08 -9.66
C ASP A 82 5.95 -0.79 -9.07
N TYR A 83 5.63 -0.81 -7.77
CA TYR A 83 5.08 0.36 -7.09
C TYR A 83 6.20 1.32 -6.70
N VAL A 84 6.00 2.63 -6.90
CA VAL A 84 7.02 3.63 -6.53
C VAL A 84 7.24 3.68 -5.01
N TYR A 85 6.19 3.42 -4.24
CA TYR A 85 6.21 3.40 -2.78
C TYR A 85 5.40 2.22 -2.25
N ASP A 86 5.89 1.54 -1.21
CA ASP A 86 5.18 0.43 -0.54
C ASP A 86 3.86 0.90 0.11
N GLU A 87 3.84 2.14 0.60
CA GLU A 87 2.66 2.79 1.17
C GLU A 87 2.54 4.21 0.61
N VAL A 88 1.42 4.49 -0.05
CA VAL A 88 1.14 5.83 -0.60
C VAL A 88 0.39 6.64 0.45
N SER A 89 0.73 7.92 0.63
CA SER A 89 0.02 8.82 1.55
C SER A 89 -0.78 9.87 0.78
N ALA A 90 -1.98 10.20 1.26
CA ALA A 90 -2.76 11.33 0.74
C ALA A 90 -2.04 12.68 1.04
N PRO A 91 -2.30 13.76 0.27
CA PRO A 91 -3.21 13.85 -0.86
C PRO A 91 -2.60 13.32 -2.17
N ILE A 92 -3.42 12.63 -2.97
CA ILE A 92 -3.05 12.12 -4.30
C ILE A 92 -4.00 12.72 -5.33
N LYS A 93 -3.47 13.20 -6.45
CA LYS A 93 -4.27 13.71 -7.55
C LYS A 93 -4.51 12.64 -8.61
N ALA A 94 -5.65 12.69 -9.29
CA ALA A 94 -5.90 11.90 -10.48
C ALA A 94 -4.81 12.16 -11.53
N GLY A 95 -4.28 11.11 -12.14
CA GLY A 95 -3.15 11.20 -13.07
C GLY A 95 -1.76 11.22 -12.42
N GLU A 96 -1.66 11.18 -11.10
CA GLU A 96 -0.36 11.09 -10.42
C GLU A 96 0.25 9.68 -10.58
N LYS A 97 1.52 9.62 -10.95
CA LYS A 97 2.27 8.36 -11.13
C LYS A 97 2.51 7.68 -9.78
N LEU A 98 2.01 6.47 -9.63
CA LEU A 98 2.14 5.67 -8.40
C LEU A 98 2.85 4.32 -8.61
N GLY A 99 3.04 3.93 -9.86
CA GLY A 99 3.72 2.69 -10.20
C GLY A 99 4.17 2.67 -11.65
N THR A 100 4.78 1.57 -12.02
CA THR A 100 5.17 1.25 -13.39
C THR A 100 4.79 -0.20 -13.65
N LEU A 101 4.12 -0.46 -14.76
CA LEU A 101 3.74 -1.79 -15.19
C LEU A 101 4.66 -2.24 -16.32
N LYS A 102 5.29 -3.40 -16.14
CA LYS A 102 6.10 -4.07 -17.15
C LYS A 102 5.30 -5.24 -17.72
N LEU A 103 5.18 -5.25 -19.03
CA LEU A 103 4.54 -6.33 -19.78
C LEU A 103 5.62 -7.22 -20.38
N ARG A 104 5.64 -8.50 -19.99
CA ARG A 104 6.59 -9.49 -20.50
C ARG A 104 5.85 -10.62 -21.17
N TYR A 105 6.36 -11.06 -22.32
CA TYR A 105 5.94 -12.30 -22.93
C TYR A 105 7.15 -13.22 -23.02
N LEU A 106 7.08 -14.38 -22.36
CA LEU A 106 8.24 -15.24 -22.11
C LEU A 106 9.33 -14.43 -21.38
N ASP A 107 10.54 -14.36 -21.95
CA ASP A 107 11.67 -13.60 -21.43
C ASP A 107 11.88 -12.25 -22.15
N ASN A 108 10.96 -11.84 -23.03
CA ASN A 108 11.06 -10.59 -23.78
C ASN A 108 10.11 -9.52 -23.22
N GLU A 109 10.65 -8.33 -22.96
CA GLU A 109 9.86 -7.16 -22.58
C GLU A 109 9.09 -6.65 -23.81
N ILE A 110 7.77 -6.62 -23.71
CA ILE A 110 6.87 -6.09 -24.75
C ILE A 110 6.85 -4.56 -24.66
N GLY A 111 6.78 -4.07 -23.42
CA GLY A 111 6.74 -2.64 -23.14
C GLY A 111 6.56 -2.36 -21.66
N THR A 112 6.78 -1.09 -21.32
CA THR A 112 6.66 -0.55 -19.98
C THR A 112 5.72 0.66 -20.04
N VAL A 113 4.78 0.74 -19.10
CA VAL A 113 3.82 1.85 -19.00
C VAL A 113 3.71 2.33 -17.56
N ASP A 114 3.56 3.63 -17.38
CA ASP A 114 3.37 4.22 -16.06
C ASP A 114 1.94 4.00 -15.57
N LEU A 115 1.80 3.68 -14.28
CA LEU A 115 0.52 3.53 -13.62
C LEU A 115 0.18 4.80 -12.85
N VAL A 116 -0.97 5.38 -13.17
CA VAL A 116 -1.45 6.63 -12.60
C VAL A 116 -2.72 6.43 -11.78
N ALA A 117 -2.94 7.31 -10.81
CA ALA A 117 -4.14 7.35 -9.98
C ALA A 117 -5.41 7.55 -10.83
N TYR A 118 -6.41 6.68 -10.66
CA TYR A 118 -7.72 6.79 -11.33
C TYR A 118 -8.55 7.97 -10.79
N SER A 119 -8.50 8.21 -9.47
CA SER A 119 -9.33 9.23 -8.80
C SER A 119 -8.57 10.01 -7.76
N ASP A 120 -8.98 11.24 -7.48
CA ASP A 120 -8.43 12.04 -6.39
C ASP A 120 -8.66 11.38 -5.01
N ALA A 121 -7.64 11.44 -4.16
CA ALA A 121 -7.70 11.05 -2.76
C ALA A 121 -7.35 12.25 -1.87
N GLU A 122 -8.36 12.81 -1.22
CA GLU A 122 -8.19 13.93 -0.28
C GLU A 122 -7.52 13.48 1.02
N PHE A 123 -6.71 14.36 1.59
CA PHE A 123 -6.14 14.18 2.92
C PHE A 123 -7.22 14.32 4.01
N SER A 124 -7.19 13.40 4.98
CA SER A 124 -8.08 13.39 6.14
C SER A 124 -7.33 13.66 7.43
N TYR A 125 -7.52 14.88 7.95
CA TYR A 125 -6.93 15.31 9.22
C TYR A 125 -7.38 14.45 10.41
N THR A 126 -8.63 13.96 10.40
CA THR A 126 -9.16 13.12 11.48
C THR A 126 -8.51 11.74 11.52
N LYS A 127 -8.26 11.13 10.35
CA LYS A 127 -7.53 9.85 10.27
C LYS A 127 -6.10 10.02 10.76
N TYR A 128 -5.41 11.06 10.29
CA TYR A 128 -4.08 11.41 10.77
C TYR A 128 -4.04 11.56 12.30
N LEU A 129 -4.91 12.38 12.87
CA LEU A 129 -4.99 12.57 14.32
C LEU A 129 -5.31 11.28 15.07
N SER A 130 -6.18 10.42 14.55
CA SER A 130 -6.53 9.16 15.20
C SER A 130 -5.35 8.18 15.25
N GLU A 131 -4.55 8.12 14.18
CA GLU A 131 -3.37 7.26 14.12
C GLU A 131 -2.27 7.79 15.04
N VAL A 132 -2.07 9.10 15.03
CA VAL A 132 -1.16 9.80 15.95
C VAL A 132 -1.58 9.54 17.40
N PHE A 133 -2.85 9.74 17.75
CA PHE A 133 -3.36 9.56 19.11
C PHE A 133 -3.26 8.11 19.58
N THR A 134 -3.63 7.15 18.73
CA THR A 134 -3.52 5.72 19.09
C THR A 134 -2.07 5.27 19.23
N THR A 135 -1.16 5.82 18.42
CA THR A 135 0.28 5.56 18.55
C THR A 135 0.82 6.10 19.86
N TYR A 136 0.46 7.34 20.23
CA TYR A 136 0.85 7.93 21.50
C TYR A 136 0.25 7.20 22.71
N LEU A 137 -1.01 6.78 22.65
CA LEU A 137 -1.64 5.96 23.69
C LEU A 137 -0.99 4.57 23.83
N LYS A 138 -0.59 3.96 22.72
CA LYS A 138 0.08 2.66 22.73
C LYS A 138 1.53 2.74 23.18
N SER A 139 2.11 3.95 23.24
CA SER A 139 3.50 4.16 23.64
C SER A 139 3.82 3.53 25.01
N SER A 140 5.01 2.93 25.10
CA SER A 140 5.48 2.31 26.34
C SER A 140 5.59 3.33 27.48
N ALA A 141 5.94 4.57 27.13
CA ALA A 141 6.00 5.68 28.07
C ALA A 141 4.65 5.96 28.74
N LEU A 142 3.56 6.05 27.97
CA LEU A 142 2.22 6.30 28.52
C LEU A 142 1.74 5.14 29.41
N LYS A 143 1.95 3.89 28.97
CA LYS A 143 1.64 2.71 29.79
C LYS A 143 2.42 2.70 31.11
N THR A 144 3.69 3.10 31.08
CA THR A 144 4.54 3.16 32.28
C THR A 144 4.08 4.26 33.22
N ALA A 145 3.77 5.45 32.70
CA ALA A 145 3.19 6.54 33.49
C ALA A 145 1.87 6.12 34.16
N LEU A 146 0.99 5.41 33.44
CA LEU A 146 -0.27 4.93 33.99
C LEU A 146 -0.04 3.91 35.13
N ARG A 147 0.92 2.98 34.99
CA ARG A 147 1.31 2.06 36.06
C ARG A 147 1.79 2.80 37.31
N ILE A 148 2.65 3.81 37.14
CA ILE A 148 3.13 4.63 38.26
C ILE A 148 1.97 5.37 38.92
N ALA A 149 1.08 6.00 38.14
CA ALA A 149 -0.08 6.72 38.64
C ALA A 149 -1.03 5.81 39.43
N THR A 150 -1.33 4.62 38.91
CA THR A 150 -2.15 3.63 39.64
C THR A 150 -1.47 3.14 40.92
N GLY A 151 -0.16 2.92 40.90
CA GLY A 151 0.62 2.54 42.09
C GLY A 151 0.60 3.63 43.17
N LEU A 152 0.80 4.90 42.79
CA LEU A 152 0.72 6.05 43.70
C LEU A 152 -0.69 6.20 44.29
N SER A 153 -1.73 6.02 43.48
CA SER A 153 -3.12 6.07 43.93
C SER A 153 -3.42 4.99 44.98
N LEU A 154 -3.01 3.73 44.72
CA LEU A 154 -3.15 2.63 45.67
C LEU A 154 -2.35 2.89 46.96
N PHE A 155 -1.12 3.38 46.83
CA PHE A 155 -0.28 3.73 47.98
C PHE A 155 -0.94 4.79 48.85
N TYR A 156 -1.51 5.84 48.24
CA TYR A 156 -2.22 6.89 48.94
C TYR A 156 -3.43 6.34 49.71
N LEU A 157 -4.24 5.47 49.09
CA LEU A 157 -5.40 4.85 49.75
C LEU A 157 -4.99 3.98 50.95
N VAL A 158 -3.94 3.17 50.81
CA VAL A 158 -3.40 2.35 51.92
C VAL A 158 -2.87 3.24 53.03
N PHE A 159 -2.15 4.31 52.70
CA PHE A 159 -1.61 5.25 53.67
C PHE A 159 -2.71 5.95 54.47
N VAL A 160 -3.75 6.45 53.79
CA VAL A 160 -4.91 7.07 54.46
C VAL A 160 -5.64 6.05 55.33
N GLY A 161 -5.88 4.83 54.82
CA GLY A 161 -6.49 3.75 55.59
C GLY A 161 -5.70 3.38 56.85
N TYR A 162 -4.37 3.33 56.74
CA TYR A 162 -3.47 3.09 57.86
C TYR A 162 -3.58 4.18 58.94
N ILE A 163 -3.56 5.47 58.55
CA ILE A 163 -3.72 6.59 59.49
C ILE A 163 -5.08 6.56 60.19
N ILE A 164 -6.15 6.23 59.47
CA ILE A 164 -7.50 6.09 60.06
C ILE A 164 -7.51 4.96 61.09
N ASN A 165 -6.91 3.81 60.79
CA ASN A 165 -6.85 2.67 61.69
C ASN A 165 -6.06 2.99 62.97
N LEU A 166 -4.91 3.66 62.85
CA LEU A 166 -4.14 4.13 64.02
C LEU A 166 -4.97 5.06 64.93
N ARG A 167 -5.71 6.00 64.33
CA ARG A 167 -6.60 6.89 65.10
C ARG A 167 -7.78 6.13 65.71
N ALA A 168 -8.29 5.10 65.05
CA ALA A 168 -9.35 4.25 65.59
C ALA A 168 -8.85 3.42 66.78
N LYS A 169 -7.63 2.85 66.70
CA LYS A 169 -7.02 2.09 67.79
C LYS A 169 -6.83 2.93 69.05
N LYS A 170 -6.25 4.14 68.93
CA LYS A 170 -6.09 5.08 70.07
C LYS A 170 -7.44 5.44 70.71
N ARG A 171 -8.49 5.65 69.91
CA ARG A 171 -9.85 5.93 70.43
C ARG A 171 -10.44 4.74 71.19
N ARG A 172 -10.18 3.50 70.74
CA ARG A 172 -10.61 2.28 71.45
C ARG A 172 -9.88 2.14 72.78
N GLU A 173 -8.58 2.36 72.82
CA GLU A 173 -7.77 2.31 74.04
C GLU A 173 -8.21 3.37 75.06
N GLN A 174 -8.47 4.61 74.62
CA GLN A 174 -9.00 5.67 75.50
C GLN A 174 -10.39 5.35 76.04
N LYS A 175 -11.30 4.80 75.22
CA LYS A 175 -12.63 4.37 75.67
C LYS A 175 -12.53 3.21 76.67
N ASN A 176 -11.66 2.24 76.42
CA ASN A 176 -11.45 1.11 77.32
C ASN A 176 -10.82 1.55 78.65
N ALA A 177 -9.86 2.47 78.62
CA ALA A 177 -9.27 3.05 79.83
C ALA A 177 -10.26 3.90 80.63
N ALA A 178 -11.11 4.68 79.96
CA ALA A 178 -12.20 5.43 80.60
C ALA A 178 -13.25 4.49 81.22
N ALA A 179 -13.63 3.41 80.52
CA ALA A 179 -14.54 2.40 81.03
C ALA A 179 -13.97 1.64 82.23
N LEU A 180 -12.67 1.34 82.24
CA LEU A 180 -12.00 0.67 83.36
C LEU A 180 -11.94 1.58 84.61
N ARG A 181 -11.68 2.88 84.41
CA ARG A 181 -11.70 3.88 85.50
C ARG A 181 -13.10 4.04 86.11
N ALA A 182 -14.13 4.08 85.27
CA ALA A 182 -15.52 4.15 85.72
C ALA A 182 -15.99 2.89 86.48
N LYS A 183 -15.33 1.75 86.30
CA LYS A 183 -15.65 0.50 86.99
C LYS A 183 -14.91 0.33 88.33
N ASN A 184 -13.84 1.09 88.54
CA ASN A 184 -12.99 1.04 89.74
C ASN A 184 -13.27 2.18 90.74
N GLN A 185 -14.24 3.06 90.44
CA GLN A 185 -14.87 3.99 91.39
C GLN A 185 -16.19 3.42 91.86
#